data_AF-A0A418YA33-F1
#
_entry.id   AF-A0A418YA33-F1
#
_cell.length_a   1.000
_cell.length_b   1.000
_cell.length_c   1.000
_cell.angle_alpha   90.00
_cell.angle_beta   90.00
_cell.angle_gamma   90.00
#
_symmetry.space_group_name_H-M   'P 1'
#
loop_
_entity.id
_entity.type
_entity.pdbx_description
1 polymer ?
#
loop_
_entity_poly.entity_id
_entity_poly.type
_entity_poly.pdbx_seq_one_letter_code
_entity_poly.pdbx_strand_id
1 'polypeptide(L)' 'MSKKQQYVRASDIGRAAFCPHAMSLSKVGAKASDDAKARMQRGEEKHQEMGQKIDADRGREKVVIVILLCIALMLYIMFG' A
#
# COMPACT_ATOMS: atom_id res chain seq x y z
N MET A 1 -25.55 20.75 -18.08
CA MET A 1 -25.06 19.37 -17.83
C MET A 1 -23.85 19.45 -16.92
N SER A 2 -23.94 18.91 -15.70
CA SER A 2 -22.82 18.88 -14.75
C SER A 2 -21.78 17.85 -15.24
N LYS A 3 -20.53 18.27 -15.50
CA LYS A 3 -19.43 17.35 -15.79
C LYS A 3 -19.17 16.51 -14.54
N LYS A 4 -19.56 15.23 -14.55
CA LYS A 4 -19.13 14.27 -13.53
C LYS A 4 -17.60 14.26 -13.51
N GLN A 5 -17.00 14.60 -12.37
CA GLN A 5 -15.56 14.46 -12.17
C GLN A 5 -15.21 12.97 -12.26
N GLN A 6 -14.39 12.62 -13.24
CA GLN A 6 -13.87 11.28 -13.40
C GLN A 6 -12.58 11.18 -12.58
N TYR A 7 -12.63 10.42 -11.49
CA TYR A 7 -11.44 10.09 -10.73
C TYR A 7 -10.56 9.13 -11.55
N VAL A 8 -9.28 9.46 -11.68
CA VAL A 8 -8.27 8.67 -12.39
C VAL A 8 -7.15 8.30 -11.45
N ARG A 9 -6.53 7.13 -11.65
CA ARG A 9 -5.39 6.73 -10.82
C ARG A 9 -4.16 7.52 -11.25
N ALA A 10 -3.30 7.87 -10.31
CA ALA A 10 -2.01 8.51 -10.62
C ALA A 10 -1.15 7.64 -11.57
N SER A 11 -1.20 6.31 -11.42
CA SER A 11 -0.55 5.36 -12.31
C SER A 11 -1.01 5.46 -13.76
N ASP A 12 -2.28 5.82 -13.99
CA ASP A 12 -2.85 5.92 -15.34
C ASP A 12 -2.38 7.20 -16.03
N ILE A 13 -2.23 8.28 -15.27
CA ILE A 13 -1.61 9.53 -15.74
C ILE A 13 -0.16 9.27 -16.13
N GLY A 14 0.60 8.56 -15.28
CA GLY A 14 1.98 8.18 -15.58
C GLY A 14 2.11 7.32 -16.84
N ARG A 15 1.22 6.34 -17.03
CA ARG A 15 1.17 5.53 -18.26
C ARG A 15 0.84 6.37 -19.49
N ALA A 16 -0.15 7.25 -19.38
CA ALA A 16 -0.52 8.14 -20.47
C ALA A 16 0.61 9.09 -20.86
N ALA A 17 1.36 9.61 -19.88
CA ALA A 17 2.52 10.47 -20.13
C ALA A 17 3.68 9.70 -20.78
N PHE A 18 3.95 8.47 -20.34
CA PHE A 18 5.02 7.65 -20.90
C PHE A 18 4.69 7.09 -22.29
N CYS A 19 3.49 6.54 -22.48
CA CYS A 19 3.03 5.99 -23.75
C CYS A 19 1.50 6.13 -23.89
N PRO A 20 1.02 7.19 -24.56
CA PRO A 20 -0.40 7.40 -24.80
C PRO A 20 -1.05 6.26 -25.60
N HIS A 21 -0.28 5.65 -26.52
CA HIS A 21 -0.78 4.56 -27.36
C HIS A 21 -1.09 3.30 -26.54
N ALA A 22 -0.31 2.99 -25.52
CA ALA A 22 -0.57 1.86 -24.62
C ALA A 22 -1.93 2.00 -23.90
N MET A 23 -2.33 3.23 -23.53
CA MET A 23 -3.65 3.49 -22.97
C MET A 23 -4.77 3.21 -23.97
N SER A 24 -4.58 3.57 -25.24
CA SER A 24 -5.56 3.28 -26.29
C SER A 24 -5.75 1.76 -26.48
N LEU A 25 -4.65 1.01 -26.48
CA LEU A 25 -4.65 -0.46 -26.58
C LEU A 25 -5.37 -1.11 -25.39
N SER A 26 -5.13 -0.62 -24.17
CA SER A 26 -5.85 -1.14 -22.99
C SER A 26 -7.37 -0.92 -23.06
N LYS A 27 -7.82 0.19 -23.65
CA LYS A 27 -9.26 0.50 -23.81
C LYS A 27 -9.95 -0.41 -24.83
N VAL A 28 -9.23 -0.87 -25.85
CA VAL A 28 -9.74 -1.84 -26.83
C VAL A 28 -9.55 -3.30 -26.37
N GLY A 29 -9.11 -3.53 -25.13
CA GLY A 29 -9.03 -4.86 -24.53
C GLY A 29 -7.73 -5.61 -24.83
N ALA A 30 -6.68 -4.94 -25.31
CA ALA A 30 -5.37 -5.56 -25.48
C ALA A 30 -4.84 -6.04 -24.12
N LYS A 31 -4.40 -7.30 -24.06
CA LYS A 31 -3.90 -7.94 -22.84
C LYS A 31 -2.38 -7.90 -22.80
N ALA A 32 -1.83 -7.73 -21.61
CA ALA A 32 -0.41 -7.93 -21.37
C ALA A 32 -0.02 -9.40 -21.62
N SER A 33 1.23 -9.64 -22.00
CA SER A 33 1.79 -10.98 -22.12
C SER A 33 1.80 -11.70 -20.77
N ASP A 34 1.85 -13.03 -20.80
CA ASP A 34 1.83 -13.82 -19.56
C ASP A 34 3.10 -13.61 -18.73
N ASP A 35 4.26 -13.37 -19.35
CA ASP A 35 5.47 -12.96 -18.64
C ASP A 35 5.28 -11.61 -17.90
N ALA A 36 4.67 -10.63 -18.58
CA ALA A 36 4.40 -9.33 -17.96
C ALA A 36 3.44 -9.47 -16.76
N LYS A 37 2.41 -10.31 -16.86
CA LYS A 37 1.52 -10.61 -15.74
C LYS A 37 2.26 -11.29 -14.59
N ALA A 38 3.12 -12.28 -14.87
CA ALA A 38 3.90 -12.96 -13.84
C ALA A 38 4.84 -11.98 -13.11
N ARG A 39 5.46 -11.03 -13.83
CA ARG A 39 6.29 -9.98 -13.22
C ARG A 39 5.46 -9.05 -12.34
N MET A 40 4.27 -8.65 -12.76
CA MET A 40 3.36 -7.83 -11.95
C MET A 40 2.95 -8.57 -10.67
N GLN A 41 2.55 -9.84 -10.78
CA GLN A 41 2.15 -10.64 -9.64
C GLN A 41 3.27 -10.80 -8.61
N ARG A 42 4.50 -11.09 -9.06
CA ARG A 42 5.68 -11.14 -8.16
C ARG A 42 5.94 -9.81 -7.45
N GLY A 43 5.68 -8.69 -8.13
CA GLY A 43 5.79 -7.36 -7.51
C GLY A 43 4.73 -7.17 -6.41
N GLU A 44 3.50 -7.60 -6.68
CA GLU A 44 2.38 -7.49 -5.75
C GLU A 44 2.56 -8.36 -4.51
N GLU A 45 3.06 -9.60 -4.68
CA GLU A 45 3.43 -10.49 -3.57
C GLU A 45 4.47 -9.86 -2.65
N LYS A 46 5.51 -9.21 -3.20
CA LYS A 46 6.52 -8.50 -2.41
C LYS A 46 5.95 -7.30 -1.66
N HIS A 47 5.02 -6.57 -2.27
CA HIS A 47 4.34 -5.47 -1.58
C HIS A 47 3.49 -5.97 -0.42
N GLN A 48 2.80 -7.10 -0.59
CA GLN A 48 2.03 -7.73 0.49
C GLN A 48 2.92 -8.19 1.64
N GLU A 49 4.04 -8.87 1.33
CA GLU A 49 5.01 -9.31 2.34
C GLU A 49 5.57 -8.11 3.14
N MET A 50 5.88 -7.01 2.45
CA MET A 50 6.34 -5.78 3.10
C MET A 50 5.27 -5.17 4.01
N GLY A 51 4.02 -5.13 3.55
CA GLY A 51 2.89 -4.65 4.35
C GLY A 51 2.73 -5.44 5.65
N GLN A 52 2.77 -6.78 5.56
CA GLN A 52 2.67 -7.66 6.73
C GLN A 52 3.79 -7.42 7.75
N LYS A 53 5.02 -7.19 7.29
CA LYS A 53 6.16 -6.87 8.16
C LYS A 53 5.97 -5.55 8.89
N ILE A 54 5.52 -4.51 8.18
CA ILE A 54 5.27 -3.19 8.76
C ILE A 54 4.14 -3.27 9.81
N ASP A 55 3.07 -4.00 9.52
CA ASP A 55 1.96 -4.18 10.46
C ASP A 55 2.39 -4.94 11.71
N ALA A 56 3.23 -5.96 11.57
CA ALA A 56 3.80 -6.69 12.69
C ALA A 56 4.70 -5.80 13.57
N ASP A 57 5.56 -4.99 12.97
CA ASP A 57 6.43 -4.06 13.69
C ASP A 57 5.62 -2.98 14.42
N ARG A 58 4.58 -2.43 13.77
CA ARG A 58 3.65 -1.49 14.41
C ARG A 58 2.90 -2.12 15.59
N GLY A 59 2.55 -3.40 15.48
CA GLY A 59 1.95 -4.15 16.59
C GLY A 59 2.90 -4.26 17.78
N ARG A 60 4.17 -4.59 17.52
CA ARG A 60 5.21 -4.70 18.55
C ARG A 60 5.46 -3.37 19.26
N GLU A 61 5.54 -2.27 18.53
CA GLU A 61 5.73 -0.93 19.10
C GLU A 61 4.64 -0.59 20.11
N LYS A 62 3.37 -0.84 19.76
CA LYS A 62 2.23 -0.60 20.66
C LYS A 62 2.32 -1.43 21.94
N VAL A 63 2.73 -2.69 21.84
CA VAL A 63 2.89 -3.56 23.02
C VAL A 63 3.96 -3.02 23.96
N VAL A 64 5.11 -2.59 23.43
CA VAL A 64 6.20 -2.01 24.24
C VAL A 64 5.74 -0.73 24.95
N ILE A 65 5.03 0.15 24.25
CA ILE A 65 4.49 1.39 24.84
C ILE A 65 3.53 1.07 26.00
N VAL A 66 2.63 0.10 25.83
CA VAL A 66 1.69 -0.31 26.89
C VAL A 66 2.44 -0.87 28.11
N ILE A 67 3.46 -1.71 27.89
CA ILE A 67 4.26 -2.25 29.00
C ILE A 67 4.97 -1.13 29.76
N LEU A 68 5.58 -0.17 29.07
CA LEU A 68 6.26 0.96 29.70
C LEU A 68 5.29 1.83 30.51
N LEU A 69 4.08 2.08 29.99
CA LEU A 69 3.04 2.80 30.73
C LEU A 69 2.61 2.05 31.99
N CYS A 70 2.44 0.72 31.92
CA CYS A 70 2.13 -0.10 33.09
C CYS A 70 3.23 -0.04 34.14
N ILE A 71 4.51 -0.13 33.74
CA ILE A 71 5.65 -0.02 34.67
C ILE A 71 5.67 1.36 35.33
N ALA A 72 5.51 2.43 34.55
CA ALA A 72 5.48 3.80 35.07
C ALA A 72 4.34 3.99 36.09
N LEU A 73 3.15 3.44 35.80
CA LEU A 73 2.00 3.50 36.70
C LEU A 73 2.22 2.71 38.00
N MET A 74 2.83 1.54 37.92
CA MET A 74 3.18 0.73 39.10
C MET A 74 4.20 1.47 39.99
N LEU A 75 5.22 2.08 39.39
CA LEU A 75 6.20 2.89 40.12
C LEU A 75 5.55 4.10 40.78
N TYR A 76 4.62 4.78 40.08
CA TYR A 76 3.88 5.88 40.65
C TYR A 76 3.05 5.47 41.88
N ILE A 77 2.40 4.31 41.85
CA ILE A 77 1.62 3.80 42.99
C ILE A 77 2.53 3.39 44.16
N MET A 78 3.71 2.84 43.89
CA MET A 78 4.62 2.37 44.94
C MET A 78 5.39 3.49 45.66
N PHE A 79 5.69 4.59 44.95
CA PHE A 79 6.53 5.68 45.46
C PHE A 79 5.81 7.02 45.62
N GLY A 80 4.53 7.09 45.24
CA GLY A 80 3.67 8.27 45.35
C GLY A 80 2.70 8.22 46.54
#